data_AF-A0A7C4RZ23-F1
#
_entry.id   AF-A0A7C4RZ23-F1
#
_cell.length_a   1.000
_cell.length_b   1.000
_cell.length_c   1.000
_cell.angle_alpha   90.00
_cell.angle_beta   90.00
_cell.angle_gamma   90.00
#
_symmetry.space_group_name_H-M   'P 1'
#
loop_
_entity.id
_entity.type
_entity.pdbx_description
1 polymer ?
#
loop_
_entity_poly.entity_id
_entity_poly.type
_entity_poly.pdbx_seq_one_letter_code
_entity_poly.pdbx_strand_id
1 'polypeptide(L)'
;MKGINFTIIFIIAVFVIGGIAIYAYEHFRYSPYALQVDLGVVIEWLRDRHVDLVDAKLIYELTNTKLTIDKRQTPYEFALAVYPLLSIFKDNTTRLEIPLKSTDKVLPLRFKYVDGKVVVSMSECEIPVGSTILSINGYPIEDILEKYKNLYPTCENFQQVYS
;
A
#
# COMPACT_ATOMS: atom_id res chain seq x y z
N MET A 1 25.50 54.39 0.21
CA MET A 1 25.32 52.93 0.37
C MET A 1 24.36 52.46 -0.71
N LYS A 2 24.79 51.58 -1.63
CA LYS A 2 23.86 50.95 -2.59
C LYS A 2 22.90 50.09 -1.76
N GLY A 3 21.66 50.53 -1.63
CA GLY A 3 20.62 49.79 -0.93
C GLY A 3 20.49 48.40 -1.52
N ILE A 4 20.35 47.40 -0.67
CA ILE A 4 20.17 46.01 -1.12
C ILE A 4 18.94 45.99 -2.03
N ASN A 5 19.07 45.42 -3.23
CA ASN A 5 17.99 45.40 -4.20
C ASN A 5 16.85 44.53 -3.67
N PHE A 6 15.76 45.18 -3.22
CA PHE A 6 14.57 44.53 -2.66
C PHE A 6 14.05 43.40 -3.54
N THR A 7 14.12 43.56 -4.86
CA THR A 7 13.73 42.53 -5.84
C THR A 7 14.55 41.25 -5.68
N ILE A 8 15.86 41.37 -5.45
CA ILE A 8 16.74 40.20 -5.26
C ILE A 8 16.41 39.51 -3.93
N ILE A 9 16.18 40.28 -2.86
CA ILE A 9 15.77 39.73 -1.55
C ILE A 9 14.43 39.00 -1.67
N PHE A 10 13.47 39.60 -2.37
CA PHE A 10 12.15 39.01 -2.60
C PHE A 10 12.25 37.68 -3.36
N ILE A 11 13.03 37.63 -4.44
CA ILE A 11 13.26 36.40 -5.20
C ILE A 11 13.87 35.32 -4.30
N ILE A 12 14.92 35.64 -3.55
CA ILE A 12 15.55 34.69 -2.61
C ILE A 12 14.52 34.19 -1.58
N ALA A 13 13.72 35.08 -1.01
CA ALA A 13 12.71 34.72 -0.02
C ALA A 13 11.66 33.75 -0.60
N VAL A 14 11.17 33.99 -1.82
CA VAL A 14 10.21 33.09 -2.48
C VAL A 14 10.81 31.70 -2.70
N PHE A 15 12.05 31.60 -3.20
CA PHE A 15 12.71 30.31 -3.39
C PHE A 15 12.98 29.57 -2.08
N VAL A 16 13.40 30.28 -1.03
CA VAL A 16 13.65 29.68 0.29
C VAL A 16 12.35 29.20 0.92
N ILE A 17 11.30 30.03 0.94
CA ILE A 17 9.99 29.65 1.49
C ILE A 17 9.38 28.49 0.69
N GLY A 18 9.44 28.55 -0.65
CA GLY A 18 8.97 27.48 -1.51
C GLY A 18 9.72 26.16 -1.28
N GLY A 19 11.05 26.22 -1.17
CA GLY A 19 11.87 25.05 -0.85
C GLY A 19 11.55 24.44 0.52
N ILE A 20 11.38 25.28 1.55
CA ILE A 20 10.98 24.85 2.88
C ILE A 20 9.58 24.23 2.85
N ALA A 21 8.63 24.81 2.10
CA ALA A 21 7.27 24.29 1.98
C ALA A 21 7.24 22.91 1.33
N ILE A 22 7.99 22.69 0.24
CA ILE A 22 8.12 21.38 -0.40
C ILE A 22 8.74 20.37 0.56
N TYR A 23 9.84 20.74 1.21
CA TYR A 23 10.53 19.87 2.16
C TYR A 23 9.63 19.49 3.34
N ALA A 24 8.92 20.46 3.92
CA ALA A 24 7.97 20.24 5.00
C ALA A 24 6.81 19.34 4.54
N TYR A 25 6.28 19.55 3.34
CA TYR A 25 5.23 18.71 2.77
C TYR A 25 5.68 17.26 2.60
N GLU A 26 6.85 17.02 1.99
CA GLU A 26 7.37 15.66 1.83
C GLU A 26 7.69 14.98 3.17
N HIS A 27 8.20 15.74 4.14
CA HIS A 27 8.47 15.21 5.47
C HIS A 27 7.19 14.89 6.25
N PHE A 28 6.17 15.74 6.14
CA PHE A 28 4.93 15.61 6.89
C PHE A 28 3.98 14.58 6.28
N ARG A 29 3.94 14.42 4.95
CA ARG A 29 3.00 13.54 4.23
C ARG A 29 3.04 12.07 4.70
N TYR A 30 4.20 11.60 5.14
CA TYR A 30 4.38 10.24 5.66
C TYR A 30 4.71 10.20 7.15
N SER A 31 4.43 11.29 7.87
CA SER A 31 4.55 11.31 9.32
C SER A 31 3.49 10.39 9.96
N PRO A 32 3.75 9.84 11.16
CA PRO A 32 2.77 9.02 11.87
C PRO A 32 1.43 9.73 12.03
N TYR A 33 1.46 11.03 12.35
CA TYR A 33 0.26 11.84 12.51
C TYR A 33 -0.54 11.96 11.20
N ALA A 34 0.11 12.29 10.08
CA ALA A 34 -0.58 12.39 8.80
C ALA A 34 -1.19 11.05 8.37
N LEU A 35 -0.44 9.95 8.54
CA LEU A 35 -0.93 8.61 8.23
C LEU A 35 -2.06 8.16 9.15
N GLN A 36 -2.06 8.59 10.42
CA GLN A 36 -3.18 8.35 11.33
C GLN A 36 -4.44 9.11 10.91
N VAL A 37 -4.30 10.34 10.40
CA VAL A 37 -5.41 11.08 9.81
C VAL A 37 -5.93 10.38 8.55
N ASP A 38 -5.04 9.94 7.66
CA ASP A 38 -5.41 9.19 6.45
C ASP A 38 -6.16 7.88 6.81
N LEU A 39 -5.72 7.16 7.84
CA LEU A 39 -6.45 6.00 8.37
C LEU A 39 -7.86 6.37 8.84
N GLY A 40 -8.02 7.51 9.52
CA GLY A 40 -9.34 8.03 9.91
C GLY A 40 -10.24 8.27 8.70
N VAL A 41 -9.70 8.89 7.65
CA VAL A 41 -10.42 9.11 6.38
C VAL A 41 -10.83 7.79 5.74
N VAL A 42 -9.95 6.78 5.72
CA VAL A 42 -10.29 5.44 5.20
C VAL A 42 -11.47 4.84 5.96
N ILE A 43 -11.44 4.88 7.30
CA ILE A 43 -12.52 4.34 8.14
C ILE A 43 -13.83 5.07 7.88
N GLU A 44 -13.82 6.41 7.85
CA GLU A 44 -15.02 7.21 7.58
C GLU A 44 -15.58 6.95 6.18
N TRP A 45 -14.71 6.86 5.18
CA TRP A 45 -15.11 6.59 3.80
C TRP A 45 -15.76 5.22 3.65
N LEU A 46 -15.20 4.19 4.30
CA LEU A 46 -15.80 2.86 4.36
C LEU A 46 -17.18 2.94 5.02
N ARG A 47 -17.29 3.57 6.20
CA ARG A 47 -18.57 3.71 6.94
C ARG A 47 -19.67 4.38 6.15
N ASP A 48 -19.33 5.37 5.34
CA ASP A 48 -20.29 6.15 4.57
C ASP A 48 -20.74 5.43 3.28
N ARG A 49 -19.84 4.67 2.63
CA ARG A 49 -20.05 4.20 1.25
C ARG A 49 -20.04 2.69 1.03
N HIS A 50 -19.53 1.90 1.97
CA HIS A 50 -19.38 0.46 1.76
C HIS A 50 -20.74 -0.25 1.83
N VAL A 51 -21.09 -0.98 0.77
CA VAL A 51 -22.42 -1.58 0.60
C VAL A 51 -22.79 -2.57 1.70
N ASP A 52 -21.81 -3.31 2.22
CA ASP A 52 -22.03 -4.32 3.26
C ASP A 52 -22.15 -3.74 4.68
N LEU A 53 -21.93 -2.44 4.89
CA LEU A 53 -22.12 -1.78 6.19
C LEU A 53 -23.59 -1.48 6.51
N VAL A 54 -24.48 -2.33 6.03
CA VAL A 54 -25.83 -2.54 6.57
C VAL A 54 -25.84 -3.66 7.63
N ASP A 55 -24.81 -4.52 7.66
CA ASP A 55 -24.67 -5.58 8.66
C ASP A 55 -24.13 -5.03 9.99
N ALA A 56 -24.93 -5.14 11.04
CA ALA A 56 -24.58 -4.72 12.39
C ALA A 56 -23.29 -5.37 12.93
N LYS A 57 -23.00 -6.62 12.52
CA LYS A 57 -21.78 -7.33 12.89
C LYS A 57 -20.55 -6.70 12.24
N LEU A 58 -20.61 -6.40 10.94
CA LEU A 58 -19.51 -5.74 10.23
C LEU A 58 -19.27 -4.32 10.76
N ILE A 59 -20.34 -3.58 11.06
CA ILE A 59 -20.25 -2.26 11.70
C ILE A 59 -19.52 -2.38 13.05
N TYR A 60 -19.86 -3.38 13.86
CA TYR A 60 -19.22 -3.64 15.14
C TYR A 60 -17.75 -4.02 14.98
N GLU A 61 -17.40 -4.91 14.04
CA GLU A 61 -16.02 -5.31 13.77
C GLU A 61 -15.16 -4.13 13.31
N LEU A 62 -15.67 -3.30 12.39
CA LEU A 62 -14.99 -2.10 11.90
C LEU A 62 -14.77 -1.08 13.03
N THR A 63 -15.78 -0.85 13.87
CA THR A 63 -15.71 0.12 14.97
C THR A 63 -14.74 -0.32 16.08
N ASN A 64 -14.62 -1.63 16.32
CA ASN A 64 -13.75 -2.16 17.37
C ASN A 64 -12.33 -2.47 16.91
N THR A 65 -12.07 -2.40 15.59
CA THR A 65 -10.72 -2.57 15.05
C THR A 65 -9.86 -1.37 15.44
N LYS A 66 -8.99 -1.58 16.43
CA LYS A 66 -8.03 -0.56 16.86
C LYS A 66 -6.75 -0.71 16.05
N LEU A 67 -6.58 0.15 15.07
CA LEU A 67 -5.34 0.30 14.32
C LEU A 67 -4.72 1.66 14.64
N THR A 68 -3.43 1.67 15.00
CA THR A 68 -2.68 2.88 15.33
C THR A 68 -1.42 2.93 14.49
N ILE A 69 -1.13 4.09 13.92
CA ILE A 69 0.10 4.38 13.19
C ILE A 69 0.98 5.27 14.07
N ASP A 70 1.96 4.66 14.72
CA ASP A 70 2.84 5.30 15.70
C ASP A 70 4.22 5.66 15.12
N LYS A 71 4.54 5.14 13.94
CA LYS A 71 5.82 5.37 13.25
C LYS A 71 5.63 5.83 11.82
N ARG A 72 6.68 6.47 11.30
CA ARG A 72 6.78 6.81 9.88
C ARG A 72 6.80 5.52 9.06
N GLN A 73 6.01 5.51 7.99
CA GLN A 73 5.86 4.36 7.10
C GLN A 73 5.94 4.83 5.64
N THR A 74 6.46 3.97 4.78
CA THR A 74 6.30 4.10 3.33
C THR A 74 4.84 3.86 2.92
N PRO A 75 4.41 4.29 1.72
CA PRO A 75 3.06 3.99 1.22
C PRO A 75 2.72 2.49 1.27
N TYR A 76 3.68 1.63 0.95
CA TYR A 76 3.53 0.17 0.98
C TYR A 76 3.35 -0.36 2.40
N GLU A 77 4.15 0.10 3.34
CA GLU A 77 4.00 -0.28 4.75
C GLU A 77 2.67 0.19 5.34
N PHE A 78 2.22 1.39 4.98
CA PHE A 78 0.91 1.89 5.39
C PHE A 78 -0.22 1.03 4.83
N ALA A 79 -0.21 0.73 3.53
CA ALA A 79 -1.23 -0.13 2.93
C ALA A 79 -1.28 -1.53 3.57
N LEU A 80 -0.11 -2.12 3.88
CA LEU A 80 -0.03 -3.38 4.61
C LEU A 80 -0.56 -3.26 6.04
N ALA A 81 -0.33 -2.14 6.72
CA ALA A 81 -0.84 -1.89 8.06
C ALA A 81 -2.37 -1.73 8.07
N VAL A 82 -2.95 -1.13 7.03
CA VAL A 82 -4.40 -0.95 6.88
C VAL A 82 -5.10 -2.22 6.40
N TYR A 83 -4.41 -3.15 5.74
CA TYR A 83 -4.99 -4.37 5.19
C TYR A 83 -5.93 -5.15 6.15
N PRO A 84 -5.58 -5.38 7.43
CA PRO A 84 -6.46 -6.11 8.36
C PRO A 84 -7.83 -5.45 8.59
N LEU A 85 -7.93 -4.13 8.37
CA LEU A 85 -9.21 -3.41 8.41
C LEU A 85 -10.07 -3.75 7.19
N LEU A 86 -9.44 -3.83 6.01
CA LEU A 86 -10.14 -4.12 4.75
C LEU A 86 -10.55 -5.59 4.66
N SER A 87 -9.78 -6.50 5.26
CA SER A 87 -10.08 -7.93 5.24
C SER A 87 -11.34 -8.31 6.05
N ILE A 88 -11.89 -7.39 6.86
CA ILE A 88 -13.17 -7.56 7.56
C ILE A 88 -14.31 -7.82 6.57
N PHE A 89 -14.29 -7.12 5.42
CA PHE A 89 -15.33 -7.23 4.40
C PHE A 89 -15.27 -8.56 3.63
N LYS A 90 -14.13 -9.27 3.68
CA LYS A 90 -13.91 -10.56 2.99
C LYS A 90 -14.30 -10.52 1.51
N ASP A 91 -14.08 -9.38 0.86
CA ASP A 91 -14.36 -9.17 -0.54
C ASP A 91 -13.06 -9.03 -1.35
N ASN A 92 -13.20 -9.00 -2.69
CA ASN A 92 -12.09 -8.79 -3.62
C ASN A 92 -12.09 -7.40 -4.28
N THR A 93 -13.03 -6.54 -3.86
CA THR A 93 -13.32 -5.25 -4.50
C THR A 93 -12.82 -4.08 -3.67
N THR A 94 -12.74 -4.24 -2.37
CA THR A 94 -12.30 -3.27 -1.38
C THR A 94 -10.81 -3.43 -1.18
N ARG A 95 -10.06 -2.53 -1.82
CA ARG A 95 -8.59 -2.56 -1.79
C ARG A 95 -8.03 -1.15 -1.75
N LEU A 96 -6.82 -1.02 -1.20
CA LEU A 96 -6.02 0.19 -1.35
C LEU A 96 -5.18 0.08 -2.62
N GLU A 97 -5.37 1.02 -3.53
CA GLU A 97 -4.52 1.14 -4.70
C GLU A 97 -3.33 2.03 -4.39
N ILE A 98 -2.14 1.47 -4.49
CA ILE A 98 -0.89 2.21 -4.39
C ILE A 98 -0.44 2.53 -5.81
N PRO A 99 -0.42 3.80 -6.22
CA PRO A 99 0.06 4.15 -7.55
C PRO A 99 1.54 3.79 -7.66
N LEU A 100 1.87 2.93 -8.63
CA LEU A 100 3.24 2.59 -8.97
C LEU A 100 3.95 3.86 -9.43
N LYS A 101 5.08 4.18 -8.78
CA LYS A 101 5.93 5.29 -9.22
C LYS A 101 6.73 4.86 -10.44
N SER A 102 7.17 5.82 -11.26
CA SER A 102 8.11 5.56 -12.36
C SER A 102 9.44 4.96 -11.90
N THR A 103 9.78 5.12 -10.61
CA THR A 103 10.94 4.50 -9.97
C THR A 103 10.73 3.05 -9.55
N ASP A 104 9.46 2.61 -9.46
CA ASP A 104 9.14 1.25 -9.01
C ASP A 104 9.44 0.29 -10.16
N LYS A 105 10.35 -0.65 -9.92
CA LYS A 105 10.76 -1.64 -10.93
C LYS A 105 9.94 -2.90 -10.76
N VAL A 106 9.34 -3.35 -11.86
CA VAL A 106 8.72 -4.66 -11.95
C VAL A 106 9.80 -5.68 -12.27
N LEU A 107 9.72 -6.87 -11.67
CA LEU A 107 10.59 -7.98 -12.05
C LEU A 107 10.32 -8.33 -13.53
N PRO A 108 11.37 -8.58 -14.35
CA PRO A 108 11.24 -8.99 -15.75
C PRO A 108 10.79 -10.45 -15.89
N LEU A 109 9.90 -10.91 -15.02
CA LEU A 109 9.44 -12.28 -14.87
C LEU A 109 7.93 -12.29 -14.61
N ARG A 110 7.24 -13.29 -15.15
CA ARG A 110 5.88 -13.64 -14.71
C ARG A 110 5.87 -15.04 -14.15
N PHE A 111 5.11 -15.24 -13.07
CA PHE A 111 5.05 -16.51 -12.36
C PHE A 111 3.68 -17.16 -12.54
N LYS A 112 3.65 -18.49 -12.44
CA LYS A 112 2.43 -19.30 -12.28
C LYS A 112 2.63 -20.24 -11.11
N TYR A 113 1.54 -20.52 -10.39
CA TYR A 113 1.52 -21.55 -9.36
C TYR A 113 0.96 -22.84 -9.97
N VAL A 114 1.78 -23.89 -10.05
CA VAL A 114 1.43 -25.18 -10.69
C VAL A 114 1.96 -26.31 -9.81
N ASP A 115 1.12 -27.28 -9.47
CA ASP A 115 1.47 -28.47 -8.67
C ASP A 115 2.26 -28.14 -7.39
N GLY A 116 1.83 -27.11 -6.68
CA GLY A 116 2.47 -26.66 -5.44
C GLY A 116 3.75 -25.83 -5.62
N LYS A 117 4.16 -25.54 -6.86
CA LYS A 117 5.41 -24.86 -7.17
C LYS A 117 5.18 -23.53 -7.88
N VAL A 118 6.03 -22.54 -7.60
CA VAL A 118 6.08 -21.28 -8.34
C VAL A 118 7.01 -21.44 -9.53
N VAL A 119 6.46 -21.33 -10.74
CA VAL A 119 7.18 -21.56 -11.99
C VAL A 119 7.22 -20.30 -12.84
N VAL A 120 8.36 -20.01 -13.46
CA VAL A 120 8.51 -18.91 -14.41
C VAL A 120 7.73 -19.23 -15.69
N SER A 121 6.75 -18.37 -16.00
CA SER A 121 5.88 -18.47 -17.18
C SER A 121 6.27 -17.54 -18.32
N MET A 122 6.98 -16.45 -18.00
CA MET A 122 7.55 -15.50 -18.94
C MET A 122 8.83 -14.94 -18.33
N SER A 123 9.85 -14.72 -19.16
CA SER A 123 11.12 -14.13 -18.74
C SER A 123 11.68 -13.20 -19.81
N GLU A 124 12.14 -12.03 -19.37
CA GLU A 124 12.90 -11.06 -20.17
C GLU A 124 14.34 -10.93 -19.63
N CYS A 125 14.80 -11.93 -18.86
CA CYS A 125 16.16 -12.00 -18.32
C CYS A 125 16.76 -13.40 -18.48
N GLU A 126 17.93 -13.64 -17.88
CA GLU A 126 18.70 -14.87 -18.01
C GLU A 126 18.00 -16.12 -17.44
N ILE A 127 16.94 -15.95 -16.64
CA ILE A 127 16.21 -17.06 -16.02
C ILE A 127 15.28 -17.72 -17.05
N PRO A 128 15.41 -19.02 -17.34
CA PRO A 128 14.57 -19.69 -18.33
C PRO A 128 13.11 -19.83 -17.91
N VAL A 129 12.20 -19.82 -18.89
CA VAL A 129 10.80 -20.23 -18.71
C VAL A 129 10.75 -21.71 -18.29
N GLY A 130 9.87 -22.05 -17.34
CA GLY A 130 9.79 -23.38 -16.72
C GLY A 130 10.66 -23.53 -15.47
N SER A 131 11.52 -22.56 -15.17
CA SER A 131 12.33 -22.59 -13.93
C SER A 131 11.42 -22.54 -12.70
N THR A 132 11.71 -23.39 -11.72
CA THR A 132 11.05 -23.35 -10.41
C THR A 132 11.76 -22.35 -9.51
N ILE A 133 11.00 -21.42 -8.93
CA ILE A 133 11.51 -20.46 -7.95
C ILE A 133 11.53 -21.16 -6.59
N LEU A 134 12.71 -21.23 -5.99
CA LEU A 134 12.90 -21.80 -4.64
C LEU A 134 12.91 -20.72 -3.57
N SER A 135 13.51 -19.57 -3.87
CA SER A 135 13.62 -18.45 -2.94
C SER A 135 13.73 -17.11 -3.68
N ILE A 136 13.38 -16.03 -3.00
CA ILE A 136 13.61 -14.65 -3.46
C ILE A 136 14.36 -13.92 -2.35
N ASN A 137 15.51 -13.34 -2.69
CA ASN A 137 16.41 -12.66 -1.73
C ASN A 137 16.78 -13.54 -0.51
N GLY A 138 16.94 -14.86 -0.72
CA GLY A 138 17.28 -15.81 0.34
C GLY A 138 16.10 -16.29 1.20
N TYR A 139 14.89 -15.77 0.97
CA TYR A 139 13.67 -16.23 1.65
C TYR A 139 12.99 -17.33 0.83
N PRO A 140 12.67 -18.50 1.43
CA PRO A 140 11.91 -19.56 0.78
C PRO A 140 10.61 -19.03 0.16
N ILE A 141 10.26 -19.53 -1.01
CA ILE A 141 9.08 -19.03 -1.73
C ILE A 141 7.78 -19.33 -0.96
N GLU A 142 7.74 -20.44 -0.22
CA GLU A 142 6.61 -20.85 0.61
C GLU A 142 6.35 -19.83 1.73
N ASP A 143 7.41 -19.35 2.38
CA ASP A 143 7.31 -18.34 3.44
C ASP A 143 6.79 -17.00 2.89
N ILE A 144 7.22 -16.64 1.68
CA ILE A 144 6.76 -15.43 0.99
C ILE A 144 5.27 -15.56 0.66
N LEU A 145 4.84 -16.70 0.11
CA LEU A 145 3.45 -16.94 -0.23
C LEU A 145 2.57 -16.93 1.02
N GLU A 146 2.97 -17.61 2.09
CA GLU A 146 2.20 -17.64 3.34
C GLU A 146 2.04 -16.26 3.95
N LYS A 147 3.10 -15.43 3.93
CA LYS A 147 3.06 -14.04 4.40
C LYS A 147 2.02 -13.20 3.67
N TYR A 148 1.83 -13.41 2.38
CA TYR A 148 0.99 -12.56 1.52
C TYR A 148 -0.33 -13.20 1.09
N LYS A 149 -0.56 -14.49 1.39
CA LYS A 149 -1.82 -15.21 1.12
C LYS A 149 -3.03 -14.50 1.71
N ASN A 150 -2.83 -13.93 2.90
CA ASN A 150 -3.66 -12.94 3.57
C ASN A 150 -4.24 -11.91 2.60
N LEU A 151 -3.38 -11.25 1.83
CA LEU A 151 -3.66 -9.98 1.17
C LEU A 151 -4.59 -10.08 -0.05
N TYR A 152 -4.71 -11.27 -0.65
CA TYR A 152 -5.44 -11.48 -1.89
C TYR A 152 -6.37 -12.69 -1.72
N PRO A 153 -7.64 -12.49 -1.32
CA PRO A 153 -8.58 -13.60 -1.25
C PRO A 153 -8.75 -14.19 -2.66
N THR A 154 -8.47 -15.47 -2.82
CA THR A 154 -8.66 -16.17 -4.10
C THR A 154 -10.16 -16.33 -4.38
N CYS A 155 -10.55 -16.40 -5.66
CA CYS A 155 -11.95 -16.59 -6.07
C CYS A 155 -12.62 -17.83 -5.46
N GLU A 156 -11.86 -18.84 -5.04
CA GLU A 156 -12.36 -20.03 -4.37
C GLU A 156 -13.08 -19.71 -3.03
N ASN A 157 -12.59 -18.71 -2.29
CA ASN A 157 -13.20 -18.29 -1.03
C ASN A 157 -14.55 -17.57 -1.26
N PHE A 158 -14.76 -16.96 -2.43
CA PHE A 158 -15.98 -16.22 -2.74
C PHE A 158 -17.14 -17.13 -3.11
N GLN A 159 -16.87 -18.20 -3.88
CA GLN A 159 -17.91 -19.17 -4.26
C GLN A 159 -18.54 -19.81 -3.02
N GLN A 160 -17.79 -20.04 -1.94
CA GLN A 160 -18.34 -20.67 -0.73
C GLN A 160 -19.27 -19.78 0.11
N VAL A 161 -19.16 -18.45 0.00
CA VAL A 161 -19.92 -17.51 0.86
C VAL A 161 -21.26 -17.10 0.24
N TYR A 162 -21.35 -17.11 -1.09
CA TYR A 162 -22.53 -16.67 -1.84
C TYR A 162 -23.23 -17.79 -2.63
N SER A 163 -22.92 -19.06 -2.32
CA SER A 163 -23.66 -20.24 -2.82
C SER A 163 -24.82 -20.63 -1.92
#